data_AF-A0A094G3A8-F1
#
_entry.id   AF-A0A094G3A8-F1
#
_cell.length_a   1.000
_cell.length_b   1.000
_cell.length_c   1.000
_cell.angle_alpha   90.00
_cell.angle_beta   90.00
_cell.angle_gamma   90.00
#
_symmetry.space_group_name_H-M   'P 1'
#
loop_
_entity.id
_entity.type
_entity.pdbx_description
1 polymer ?
#
loop_
_entity_poly.entity_id
_entity_poly.type
_entity_poly.pdbx_seq_one_letter_code
_entity_poly.pdbx_strand_id
1 'polypeptide(L)'
;MVGGASHLLITSNPEQDNEDRQLLSLTESIKRVVHEYNTTGIPRVPGKIRTNLKDRLILTWGTNSRRAVPSTNWRNDRARNVYLEVQDSNPHLFLAFLSVVSPTVCSTPNFQKIVAKLLSSDKQIPVELKLNTDAKDFFGSIATEETLTDKPRYIEFVKALFPEGQDLTCEHEAGHQDQRSRKRPRVSESSSPTETSKTGASPTESQSALIRGPAQEKVIENASLEGVAKVFDKNICVAIRRVQVQTDSDRITSWKASVTMVFPLWGGPVDCLMSLDVCESDVEHLAMLLFDAQMKWVEQVRHIVLNEGITLIIPNSEATLKGVRDEAIIKVFGSDIYNAINESPVRKRECKEGKHRTECVSMILTKNGAIINLSLGLDRGLEIRDKLYT
;
A
#
# COMPACT_ATOMS: atom_id res chain seq x y z
N MET A 1 -7.16 41.13 50.48
CA MET A 1 -6.80 41.09 49.05
C MET A 1 -6.66 39.63 48.66
N VAL A 2 -7.72 39.04 48.10
CA VAL A 2 -7.72 37.66 47.62
C VAL A 2 -7.61 37.75 46.10
N GLY A 3 -6.42 37.46 45.56
CA GLY A 3 -6.19 37.43 44.12
C GLY A 3 -6.82 36.16 43.54
N GLY A 4 -7.95 36.31 42.86
CA GLY A 4 -8.57 35.23 42.09
C GLY A 4 -7.74 34.93 40.85
N ALA A 5 -7.04 33.81 40.85
CA ALA A 5 -6.41 33.25 39.66
C ALA A 5 -7.50 32.66 38.75
N SER A 6 -7.94 33.43 37.77
CA SER A 6 -8.77 32.92 36.67
C SER A 6 -7.92 32.00 35.79
N HIS A 7 -8.01 30.70 36.02
CA HIS A 7 -7.52 29.68 35.10
C HIS A 7 -8.39 29.69 33.84
N LEU A 8 -7.94 30.39 32.80
CA LEU A 8 -8.45 30.23 31.44
C LEU A 8 -8.05 28.85 30.92
N LEU A 9 -9.01 27.93 30.85
CA LEU A 9 -8.84 26.65 30.16
C LEU A 9 -8.79 26.93 28.65
N ILE A 10 -7.61 26.83 28.05
CA ILE A 10 -7.42 26.85 26.60
C ILE A 10 -7.92 25.50 26.07
N THR A 11 -9.11 25.47 25.50
CA THR A 11 -9.60 24.30 24.76
C THR A 11 -8.91 24.28 23.40
N SER A 12 -8.02 23.31 23.15
CA SER A 12 -7.44 23.11 21.81
C SER A 12 -8.53 22.68 20.83
N ASN A 13 -8.42 23.11 19.57
CA ASN A 13 -9.34 22.71 18.51
C ASN A 13 -8.96 21.29 18.03
N PRO A 14 -9.83 20.28 18.18
CA PRO A 14 -9.50 18.89 17.83
C PRO A 14 -9.16 18.70 16.34
N GLU A 15 -9.66 19.57 15.45
CA GLU A 15 -9.29 19.52 14.04
C GLU A 15 -7.82 19.91 13.80
N GLN A 16 -7.35 20.93 14.52
CA GLN A 16 -5.96 21.39 14.47
C GLN A 16 -5.01 20.31 15.01
N ASP A 17 -5.36 19.69 16.15
CA ASP A 17 -4.56 18.62 16.75
C ASP A 17 -4.40 17.43 15.79
N ASN A 18 -5.43 17.10 15.01
CA ASN A 18 -5.36 16.06 13.99
C ASN A 18 -4.48 16.47 12.79
N GLU A 19 -4.60 17.70 12.28
CA GLU A 19 -3.74 18.21 11.20
C GLU A 19 -2.26 18.18 11.60
N ASP A 20 -1.93 18.59 12.82
CA ASP A 20 -0.56 18.66 13.31
C ASP A 20 0.01 17.24 13.54
N ARG A 21 -0.82 16.28 13.99
CA ARG A 21 -0.43 14.86 14.06
C ARG A 21 -0.17 14.28 12.66
N GLN A 22 -0.99 14.61 11.67
CA GLN A 22 -0.80 14.16 10.28
C GLN A 22 0.46 14.78 9.67
N LEU A 23 0.72 16.06 9.90
CA LEU A 23 1.94 16.75 9.45
C LEU A 23 3.20 16.15 10.09
N LEU A 24 3.16 15.83 11.38
CA LEU A 24 4.28 15.21 12.09
C LEU A 24 4.57 13.82 11.53
N SER A 25 3.54 12.98 11.38
CA SER A 25 3.66 11.67 10.73
C SER A 25 4.25 11.82 9.32
N LEU A 26 3.86 12.89 8.62
CA LEU A 26 4.31 13.13 7.25
C LEU A 26 5.79 13.45 7.15
N THR A 27 6.19 14.37 8.00
CA THR A 27 7.56 14.81 8.16
C THR A 27 8.48 13.65 8.50
N GLU A 28 8.12 12.81 9.47
CA GLU A 28 8.97 11.70 9.91
C GLU A 28 9.16 10.63 8.84
N SER A 29 8.11 10.36 8.07
CA SER A 29 8.19 9.41 6.97
C SER A 29 8.99 9.94 5.79
N ILE A 30 8.88 11.24 5.47
CA ILE A 30 9.75 11.90 4.48
C ILE A 30 11.20 11.80 4.92
N LYS A 31 11.52 12.16 6.17
CA LYS A 31 12.90 12.05 6.72
C LYS A 31 13.46 10.64 6.57
N ARG A 32 12.63 9.61 6.81
CA ARG A 32 13.03 8.21 6.64
C ARG A 32 13.39 7.89 5.18
N VAL A 33 12.53 8.27 4.24
CA VAL A 33 12.80 8.03 2.80
C VAL A 33 14.03 8.81 2.33
N VAL A 34 14.22 10.04 2.79
CA VAL A 34 15.42 10.83 2.49
C VAL A 34 16.68 10.12 3.00
N HIS A 35 16.65 9.64 4.24
CA HIS A 35 17.76 8.89 4.82
C HIS A 35 18.06 7.61 4.02
N GLU A 36 17.03 6.86 3.64
CA GLU A 36 17.17 5.66 2.83
C GLU A 36 17.75 5.95 1.44
N TYR A 37 17.20 6.92 0.72
CA TYR A 37 17.71 7.27 -0.62
C TYR A 37 19.15 7.78 -0.57
N ASN A 38 19.54 8.48 0.50
CA ASN A 38 20.92 8.92 0.68
C ASN A 38 21.88 7.80 1.06
N THR A 39 21.39 6.69 1.63
CA THR A 39 22.23 5.57 2.08
C THR A 39 22.31 4.46 1.04
N THR A 40 21.18 4.10 0.43
CA THR A 40 21.07 2.96 -0.50
C THR A 40 20.79 3.36 -1.94
N GLY A 41 20.48 4.63 -2.20
CA GLY A 41 19.90 5.07 -3.48
C GLY A 41 18.45 4.61 -3.65
N ILE A 42 17.89 4.88 -4.83
CA ILE A 42 16.58 4.36 -5.22
C ILE A 42 16.73 2.86 -5.50
N PRO A 43 15.90 1.96 -4.93
CA PRO A 43 16.01 0.52 -5.15
C PRO A 43 16.11 0.15 -6.64
N ARG A 44 17.18 -0.57 -7.03
CA ARG A 44 17.46 -0.96 -8.43
C ARG A 44 16.46 -1.98 -8.97
N VAL A 45 16.09 -2.96 -8.15
CA VAL A 45 15.26 -4.09 -8.56
C VAL A 45 13.84 -3.59 -8.87
N PRO A 46 13.23 -3.99 -10.02
CA PRO A 46 11.82 -3.78 -10.27
C PRO A 46 11.01 -4.33 -9.10
N GLY A 47 10.37 -3.43 -8.37
CA GLY A 47 9.57 -3.77 -7.20
C GLY A 47 8.43 -2.78 -7.07
N LYS A 48 7.44 -3.11 -6.23
CA LYS A 48 6.23 -2.30 -6.02
C LYS A 48 6.56 -0.82 -5.76
N ILE A 49 7.65 -0.53 -5.05
CA ILE A 49 8.12 0.83 -4.77
C ILE A 49 8.57 1.56 -6.04
N ARG A 50 9.47 0.95 -6.82
CA ARG A 50 9.99 1.55 -8.07
C ARG A 50 8.89 1.76 -9.10
N THR A 51 7.97 0.80 -9.24
CA THR A 51 6.80 0.91 -10.11
C THR A 51 5.87 2.03 -9.65
N ASN A 52 5.51 2.09 -8.36
CA ASN A 52 4.66 3.15 -7.83
C ASN A 52 5.30 4.54 -8.00
N LEU A 53 6.61 4.66 -7.79
CA LEU A 53 7.34 5.91 -7.98
C LEU A 53 7.30 6.33 -9.45
N LYS A 54 7.60 5.40 -10.39
CA LYS A 54 7.46 5.63 -11.83
C LYS A 54 6.06 6.13 -12.18
N ASP A 55 5.02 5.41 -11.77
CA ASP A 55 3.62 5.78 -12.08
C ASP A 55 3.23 7.18 -11.58
N ARG A 56 3.80 7.61 -10.45
CA ARG A 56 3.58 8.94 -9.87
C ARG A 56 4.38 10.03 -10.58
N LEU A 57 5.60 9.76 -11.01
CA LEU A 57 6.39 10.67 -11.85
C LEU A 57 5.68 10.90 -13.20
N ILE A 58 5.19 9.82 -13.81
CA ILE A 58 4.40 9.87 -15.05
C ILE A 58 3.09 10.63 -14.82
N LEU A 59 2.40 10.42 -13.70
CA LEU A 59 1.21 11.20 -13.35
C LEU A 59 1.52 12.71 -13.24
N THR A 60 2.71 13.06 -12.74
CA THR A 60 3.10 14.45 -12.51
C THR A 60 3.45 15.18 -13.82
N TRP A 61 4.26 14.56 -14.68
CA TRP A 61 4.81 15.21 -15.89
C TRP A 61 4.20 14.74 -17.20
N GLY A 62 3.62 13.54 -17.23
CA GLY A 62 3.07 12.91 -18.42
C GLY A 62 1.85 13.63 -19.00
N THR A 63 1.47 13.22 -20.19
CA THR A 63 0.25 13.69 -20.84
C THR A 63 -0.96 12.97 -20.23
N ASN A 64 -2.03 13.72 -19.91
CA ASN A 64 -3.26 13.18 -19.29
C ASN A 64 -4.05 12.21 -20.20
N SER A 65 -3.50 11.80 -21.35
CA SER A 65 -4.22 11.18 -22.46
C SER A 65 -4.54 9.69 -22.26
N ARG A 66 -4.03 9.03 -21.21
CA ARG A 66 -4.08 7.56 -21.09
C ARG A 66 -4.94 6.98 -19.96
N ARG A 67 -5.72 7.75 -19.20
CA ARG A 67 -6.43 7.19 -18.02
C ARG A 67 -7.96 7.34 -18.06
N ALA A 68 -8.60 6.22 -17.72
CA ALA A 68 -10.02 5.92 -17.83
C ALA A 68 -10.86 6.43 -16.64
N VAL A 69 -12.18 6.49 -16.84
CA VAL A 69 -13.27 6.83 -15.91
C VAL A 69 -13.16 8.23 -15.26
N PRO A 70 -14.13 9.14 -15.48
CA PRO A 70 -14.08 10.54 -15.02
C PRO A 70 -13.78 10.76 -13.52
N SER A 71 -14.24 9.85 -12.65
CA SER A 71 -14.03 9.96 -11.20
C SER A 71 -12.57 9.77 -10.77
N THR A 72 -11.76 9.07 -11.57
CA THR A 72 -10.32 8.92 -11.29
C THR A 72 -9.51 10.11 -11.80
N ASN A 73 -9.99 10.78 -12.84
CA ASN A 73 -9.34 11.96 -13.41
C ASN A 73 -9.26 13.09 -12.39
N TRP A 74 -10.35 13.42 -11.70
CA TRP A 74 -10.34 14.47 -10.68
C TRP A 74 -9.32 14.20 -9.56
N ARG A 75 -9.20 12.94 -9.10
CA ARG A 75 -8.20 12.56 -8.07
C ARG A 75 -6.77 12.71 -8.59
N ASN A 76 -6.55 12.27 -9.82
CA ASN A 76 -5.25 12.36 -10.50
C ASN A 76 -4.84 13.82 -10.75
N ASP A 77 -5.76 14.67 -11.20
CA ASP A 77 -5.52 16.10 -11.42
C ASP A 77 -5.19 16.81 -10.10
N ARG A 78 -5.94 16.50 -9.03
CA ARG A 78 -5.66 17.05 -7.71
C ARG A 78 -4.30 16.61 -7.17
N ALA A 79 -3.97 15.32 -7.30
CA ALA A 79 -2.66 14.81 -6.92
C ALA A 79 -1.53 15.46 -7.73
N ARG A 80 -1.73 15.59 -9.05
CA ARG A 80 -0.79 16.26 -9.95
C ARG A 80 -0.52 17.70 -9.51
N ASN A 81 -1.55 18.47 -9.17
CA ASN A 81 -1.39 19.84 -8.72
C ASN A 81 -0.58 19.93 -7.42
N VAL A 82 -0.89 19.08 -6.43
CA VAL A 82 -0.13 19.01 -5.17
C VAL A 82 1.33 18.62 -5.41
N TYR A 83 1.57 17.63 -6.27
CA TYR A 83 2.91 17.18 -6.62
C TYR A 83 3.72 18.27 -7.30
N LEU A 84 3.12 19.00 -8.23
CA LEU A 84 3.76 20.13 -8.90
C LEU A 84 4.06 21.28 -7.93
N GLU A 85 3.15 21.59 -7.01
CA GLU A 85 3.37 22.61 -5.97
C GLU A 85 4.58 22.26 -5.07
N VAL A 86 4.68 20.99 -4.65
CA VAL A 86 5.83 20.52 -3.85
C VAL A 86 7.12 20.56 -4.68
N GLN A 87 7.09 20.16 -5.96
CA GLN A 87 8.25 20.23 -6.85
C GLN A 87 8.74 21.66 -7.08
N ASP A 88 7.82 22.56 -7.42
CA ASP A 88 8.10 23.96 -7.72
C ASP A 88 8.69 24.66 -6.48
N SER A 89 8.35 24.18 -5.27
CA SER A 89 8.91 24.68 -4.00
C SER A 89 10.26 24.06 -3.65
N ASN A 90 10.41 22.74 -3.76
CA ASN A 90 11.65 22.04 -3.44
C ASN A 90 11.75 20.68 -4.19
N PRO A 91 12.60 20.59 -5.23
CA PRO A 91 12.79 19.36 -6.02
C PRO A 91 13.27 18.14 -5.22
N HIS A 92 14.09 18.33 -4.19
CA HIS A 92 14.57 17.23 -3.34
C HIS A 92 13.44 16.71 -2.44
N LEU A 93 12.65 17.61 -1.84
CA LEU A 93 11.46 17.25 -1.06
C LEU A 93 10.46 16.48 -1.92
N PHE A 94 10.25 16.93 -3.16
CA PHE A 94 9.30 16.33 -4.07
C PHE A 94 9.53 14.84 -4.32
N LEU A 95 10.78 14.39 -4.50
CA LEU A 95 11.04 12.97 -4.73
C LEU A 95 10.70 12.10 -3.51
N ALA A 96 11.08 12.56 -2.31
CA ALA A 96 10.72 11.88 -1.06
C ALA A 96 9.20 11.92 -0.84
N PHE A 97 8.57 13.06 -1.09
CA PHE A 97 7.12 13.25 -1.01
C PHE A 97 6.37 12.30 -1.94
N LEU A 98 6.78 12.17 -3.20
CA LEU A 98 6.18 11.25 -4.16
C LEU A 98 6.28 9.79 -3.73
N SER A 99 7.35 9.41 -3.05
CA SER A 99 7.53 8.03 -2.58
C SER A 99 6.56 7.69 -1.45
N VAL A 100 6.14 8.73 -0.73
CA VAL A 100 5.41 8.64 0.51
C VAL A 100 3.90 8.87 0.33
N VAL A 101 3.53 9.90 -0.41
CA VAL A 101 2.15 10.36 -0.58
C VAL A 101 1.56 9.76 -1.85
N SER A 102 0.41 9.10 -1.72
CA SER A 102 -0.31 8.53 -2.86
C SER A 102 -1.32 9.52 -3.43
N PRO A 103 -1.77 9.34 -4.70
CA PRO A 103 -2.78 10.23 -5.28
C PRO A 103 -4.10 10.28 -4.48
N THR A 104 -4.45 9.18 -3.81
CA THR A 104 -5.64 9.11 -2.95
C THR A 104 -5.53 10.04 -1.74
N VAL A 105 -4.34 10.15 -1.15
CA VAL A 105 -4.07 11.03 0.00
C VAL A 105 -4.21 12.50 -0.41
N CYS A 106 -3.72 12.87 -1.60
CA CYS A 106 -3.90 14.23 -2.11
C CYS A 106 -5.38 14.65 -2.28
N SER A 107 -6.28 13.67 -2.36
CA SER A 107 -7.72 13.89 -2.49
C SER A 107 -8.43 14.07 -1.16
N THR A 108 -7.78 13.87 -0.01
CA THR A 108 -8.44 14.01 1.28
C THR A 108 -8.71 15.49 1.60
N PRO A 109 -9.82 15.80 2.29
CA PRO A 109 -10.04 17.12 2.85
C PRO A 109 -8.86 17.52 3.75
N ASN A 110 -8.53 18.80 3.80
CA ASN A 110 -7.43 19.36 4.59
C ASN A 110 -5.99 18.97 4.19
N PHE A 111 -5.76 18.04 3.26
CA PHE A 111 -4.38 17.69 2.85
C PHE A 111 -3.62 18.87 2.26
N GLN A 112 -4.31 19.76 1.54
CA GLN A 112 -3.72 21.00 1.03
C GLN A 112 -3.16 21.88 2.14
N LYS A 113 -3.85 21.97 3.30
CA LYS A 113 -3.36 22.73 4.45
C LYS A 113 -2.11 22.09 5.05
N ILE A 114 -2.06 20.76 5.10
CA ILE A 114 -0.90 20.01 5.56
C ILE A 114 0.30 20.25 4.64
N VAL A 115 0.08 20.22 3.31
CA VAL A 115 1.12 20.54 2.32
C VAL A 115 1.59 21.99 2.49
N ALA A 116 0.68 22.94 2.65
CA ALA A 116 1.04 24.34 2.89
C ALA A 116 1.86 24.51 4.18
N LYS A 117 1.49 23.82 5.28
CA LYS A 117 2.26 23.80 6.53
C LYS A 117 3.64 23.15 6.32
N LEU A 118 3.72 22.04 5.57
CA LEU A 118 4.97 21.36 5.24
C LEU A 118 5.92 22.29 4.47
N LEU A 119 5.42 22.97 3.44
CA LEU A 119 6.19 23.90 2.62
C LEU A 119 6.56 25.19 3.37
N SER A 120 5.72 25.65 4.29
CA SER A 120 6.01 26.81 5.15
C SER A 120 6.99 26.50 6.28
N SER A 121 7.26 25.21 6.56
CA SER A 121 8.17 24.77 7.62
C SER A 121 9.65 24.83 7.21
N ASP A 122 9.99 25.73 6.28
CA ASP A 122 11.23 25.92 5.51
C ASP A 122 12.54 25.93 6.34
N LYS A 123 12.44 25.95 7.68
CA LYS A 123 13.57 25.92 8.61
C LYS A 123 13.84 24.56 9.26
N GLN A 124 12.92 23.59 9.19
CA GLN A 124 13.01 22.37 10.02
C GLN A 124 13.47 21.11 9.29
N ILE A 125 13.44 21.09 7.95
CA ILE A 125 13.79 19.87 7.20
C ILE A 125 14.71 20.26 6.04
N PRO A 126 16.03 20.34 6.25
CA PRO A 126 16.97 20.35 5.13
C PRO A 126 16.84 19.00 4.40
N VAL A 127 16.03 18.97 3.36
CA VAL A 127 15.90 17.81 2.48
C VAL A 127 16.90 17.98 1.34
N GLU A 128 18.06 17.38 1.49
CA GLU A 128 19.04 17.25 0.42
C GLU A 128 19.17 15.77 0.09
N LEU A 129 18.88 15.42 -1.16
CA LEU A 129 19.02 14.06 -1.68
C LEU A 129 20.33 13.91 -2.43
N LYS A 130 21.15 12.95 -2.00
CA LYS A 130 22.42 12.57 -2.60
C LYS A 130 22.20 11.28 -3.39
N LEU A 131 21.65 11.43 -4.59
CA LEU A 131 21.30 10.30 -5.45
C LEU A 131 22.50 9.87 -6.29
N ASN A 132 22.59 8.56 -6.57
CA ASN A 132 23.65 7.98 -7.38
C ASN A 132 23.29 7.97 -8.89
N THR A 133 24.24 7.53 -9.73
CA THR A 133 24.04 7.43 -11.18
C THR A 133 22.86 6.51 -11.55
N ASP A 134 22.59 5.44 -10.80
CA ASP A 134 21.45 4.56 -11.11
C ASP A 134 20.10 5.27 -10.99
N ALA A 135 19.98 6.20 -10.03
CA ALA A 135 18.79 7.03 -9.91
C ALA A 135 18.67 7.98 -11.11
N LYS A 136 19.80 8.54 -11.59
CA LYS A 136 19.83 9.35 -12.81
C LYS A 136 19.37 8.54 -14.03
N ASP A 137 19.89 7.32 -14.19
CA ASP A 137 19.49 6.40 -15.27
C ASP A 137 18.01 6.02 -15.18
N PHE A 138 17.49 5.83 -13.97
CA PHE A 138 16.07 5.60 -13.74
C PHE A 138 15.22 6.75 -14.26
N PHE A 139 15.54 8.00 -13.90
CA PHE A 139 14.80 9.16 -14.41
C PHE A 139 14.96 9.32 -15.92
N GLY A 140 16.17 9.12 -16.45
CA GLY A 140 16.43 9.12 -17.89
C GLY A 140 15.54 8.14 -18.64
N SER A 141 15.40 6.90 -18.14
CA SER A 141 14.54 5.88 -18.75
C SER A 141 13.06 6.30 -18.80
N ILE A 142 12.55 6.94 -17.74
CA ILE A 142 11.17 7.46 -17.70
C ILE A 142 11.01 8.59 -18.70
N ALA A 143 11.99 9.49 -18.80
CA ALA A 143 11.91 10.62 -19.70
C ALA A 143 11.92 10.21 -21.18
N THR A 144 12.71 9.21 -21.55
CA THR A 144 12.68 8.63 -22.89
C THR A 144 11.35 7.94 -23.17
N GLU A 145 10.85 7.12 -22.24
CA GLU A 145 9.59 6.36 -22.40
C GLU A 145 8.36 7.28 -22.54
N GLU A 146 8.30 8.36 -21.78
CA GLU A 146 7.15 9.26 -21.70
C GLU A 146 7.35 10.59 -22.41
N THR A 147 8.41 10.71 -23.24
CA THR A 147 8.75 11.93 -24.02
C THR A 147 8.85 13.19 -23.13
N LEU A 148 9.50 13.07 -21.98
CA LEU A 148 9.66 14.15 -21.00
C LEU A 148 10.97 14.92 -21.15
N THR A 149 11.87 14.50 -22.04
CA THR A 149 13.22 15.07 -22.21
C THR A 149 13.21 16.58 -22.42
N ASP A 150 12.18 17.09 -23.12
CA ASP A 150 12.06 18.52 -23.45
C ASP A 150 11.13 19.29 -22.51
N LYS A 151 10.65 18.66 -21.42
CA LYS A 151 9.73 19.31 -20.48
C LYS A 151 10.53 20.18 -19.50
N PRO A 152 10.31 21.51 -19.44
CA PRO A 152 11.09 22.40 -18.59
C PRO A 152 11.14 21.96 -17.11
N ARG A 153 9.98 21.58 -16.56
CA ARG A 153 9.86 21.10 -15.17
C ARG A 153 10.65 19.83 -14.90
N TYR A 154 10.74 18.91 -15.86
CA TYR A 154 11.55 17.70 -15.70
C TYR A 154 13.04 18.07 -15.73
N ILE A 155 13.44 18.93 -16.66
CA ILE A 155 14.83 19.40 -16.79
C ILE A 155 15.28 20.11 -15.50
N GLU A 156 14.48 21.03 -14.97
CA GLU A 156 14.75 21.74 -13.72
C GLU A 156 14.87 20.78 -12.54
N PHE A 157 13.96 19.81 -12.45
CA PHE A 157 14.01 18.77 -11.43
C PHE A 157 15.31 17.94 -11.49
N VAL A 158 15.70 17.45 -12.66
CA VAL A 158 16.93 16.66 -12.81
C VAL A 158 18.16 17.50 -12.52
N LYS A 159 18.20 18.77 -12.98
CA LYS A 159 19.30 19.69 -12.68
C LYS A 159 19.45 19.96 -11.18
N ALA A 160 18.33 20.09 -10.46
CA ALA A 160 18.35 20.28 -9.01
C ALA A 160 18.90 19.05 -8.28
N LEU A 161 18.50 17.84 -8.69
CA LEU A 161 18.97 16.60 -8.07
C LEU A 161 20.41 16.21 -8.43
N PHE A 162 20.90 16.65 -9.60
CA PHE A 162 22.22 16.31 -10.14
C PHE A 162 22.93 17.58 -10.64
N PRO A 163 23.38 18.48 -9.74
CA PRO A 163 23.90 19.81 -10.11
C PRO A 163 25.30 19.77 -10.75
N GLU A 164 26.06 18.70 -10.57
CA GLU A 164 27.42 18.58 -11.12
C GLU A 164 27.39 18.26 -12.62
N GLY A 165 27.48 19.29 -13.47
CA GLY A 165 28.24 19.35 -14.74
C GLY A 165 28.13 18.24 -15.80
N GLN A 166 27.29 17.24 -15.62
CA GLN A 166 27.07 16.16 -16.56
C GLN A 166 25.96 16.60 -17.50
N ASP A 167 26.37 17.27 -18.59
CA ASP A 167 25.48 17.58 -19.71
C ASP A 167 24.65 16.34 -20.05
N LEU A 168 23.32 16.51 -19.94
CA LEU A 168 22.32 15.50 -20.29
C LEU A 168 22.20 15.31 -21.82
N THR A 169 23.18 15.79 -22.58
CA THR A 169 23.33 15.39 -23.97
C THR A 169 23.67 13.91 -23.97
N CYS A 170 22.63 13.07 -23.99
CA CYS A 170 22.69 11.81 -24.68
C CYS A 170 23.14 12.14 -26.10
N GLU A 171 24.46 12.18 -26.33
CA GLU A 171 25.02 12.01 -27.65
C GLU A 171 24.68 10.58 -28.07
N HIS A 172 23.42 10.38 -28.47
CA HIS A 172 23.09 9.37 -29.45
C HIS A 172 23.79 9.83 -30.72
N GLU A 173 25.04 9.41 -30.85
CA GLU A 173 25.71 9.33 -32.14
C GLU A 173 24.73 8.64 -33.10
N ALA A 174 24.10 9.43 -33.96
CA ALA A 174 23.42 8.96 -35.13
C ALA A 174 24.49 8.39 -36.06
N GLY A 175 24.95 7.18 -35.74
CA GLY A 175 25.82 6.38 -36.58
C GLY A 175 25.09 6.09 -37.88
N HIS A 176 25.36 6.93 -38.88
CA HIS A 176 25.17 6.60 -40.28
C HIS A 176 25.96 5.33 -40.60
N GLN A 177 25.27 4.19 -40.68
CA GLN A 177 25.73 3.04 -41.44
C GLN A 177 24.90 2.92 -42.71
N ASP A 178 25.48 3.49 -43.76
CA ASP A 178 25.07 3.27 -45.13
C ASP A 178 25.73 1.98 -45.69
N GLN A 179 24.99 1.31 -46.57
CA GLN A 179 25.37 0.22 -47.48
C GLN A 179 25.66 -1.19 -46.92
N ARG A 180 24.80 -2.15 -47.28
CA ARG A 180 24.96 -2.89 -48.56
C ARG A 180 23.85 -3.92 -48.77
N SER A 181 23.17 -3.77 -49.90
CA SER A 181 22.36 -4.78 -50.57
C SER A 181 23.15 -6.06 -50.84
N ARG A 182 22.67 -7.22 -50.38
CA ARG A 182 22.88 -8.52 -51.04
C ARG A 182 21.65 -9.43 -50.93
N LYS A 183 21.39 -10.10 -52.05
CA LYS A 183 20.26 -10.98 -52.37
C LYS A 183 20.30 -12.31 -51.59
N ARG A 184 19.08 -12.81 -51.28
CA ARG A 184 18.58 -14.20 -51.05
C ARG A 184 19.57 -15.37 -51.24
N PRO A 185 19.47 -16.47 -50.45
CA PRO A 185 18.42 -17.48 -50.70
C PRO A 185 17.83 -18.23 -49.49
N ARG A 186 16.70 -18.88 -49.81
CA ARG A 186 15.79 -19.75 -49.05
C ARG A 186 16.39 -21.12 -48.76
N VAL A 187 16.35 -21.61 -47.51
CA VAL A 187 16.38 -23.06 -47.15
C VAL A 187 15.57 -23.28 -45.86
N SER A 188 14.96 -24.45 -45.81
CA SER A 188 13.92 -24.98 -44.93
C SER A 188 14.40 -25.54 -43.58
N GLU A 189 13.44 -25.67 -42.66
CA GLU A 189 13.19 -26.78 -41.72
C GLU A 189 14.20 -27.19 -40.61
N SER A 190 13.61 -27.27 -39.40
CA SER A 190 13.57 -28.44 -38.50
C SER A 190 14.20 -28.30 -37.09
N SER A 191 13.37 -28.72 -36.13
CA SER A 191 13.67 -29.47 -34.90
C SER A 191 14.17 -28.77 -33.62
N SER A 192 13.36 -28.99 -32.58
CA SER A 192 13.53 -28.84 -31.12
C SER A 192 14.63 -29.77 -30.55
N PRO A 193 14.62 -30.15 -29.25
CA PRO A 193 14.66 -29.40 -27.98
C PRO A 193 15.86 -29.85 -27.12
N THR A 194 16.34 -29.09 -26.12
CA THR A 194 17.00 -29.74 -24.95
C THR A 194 17.04 -28.83 -23.71
N GLU A 195 16.52 -29.40 -22.63
CA GLU A 195 16.78 -29.10 -21.22
C GLU A 195 18.29 -29.15 -20.93
N THR A 196 18.78 -28.51 -19.86
CA THR A 196 19.53 -29.21 -18.77
C THR A 196 19.78 -28.26 -17.59
N SER A 197 19.48 -28.79 -16.41
CA SER A 197 19.75 -28.31 -15.05
C SER A 197 21.24 -28.22 -14.68
N LYS A 198 21.57 -27.48 -13.60
CA LYS A 198 22.58 -27.76 -12.53
C LYS A 198 22.79 -26.47 -11.72
N THR A 199 22.44 -26.39 -10.43
CA THR A 199 23.11 -26.91 -9.23
C THR A 199 24.58 -26.46 -9.11
N GLY A 200 24.86 -25.57 -8.15
CA GLY A 200 26.21 -25.18 -7.72
C GLY A 200 26.14 -24.33 -6.45
N ALA A 201 26.76 -24.81 -5.38
CA ALA A 201 26.75 -24.26 -4.03
C ALA A 201 27.77 -23.11 -3.81
N SER A 202 27.48 -22.32 -2.76
CA SER A 202 28.28 -21.48 -1.83
C SER A 202 29.83 -21.44 -1.92
N PRO A 203 30.55 -20.55 -1.20
CA PRO A 203 30.11 -19.54 -0.20
C PRO A 203 30.77 -18.15 -0.41
N THR A 204 30.35 -17.12 0.32
CA THR A 204 31.25 -16.13 0.99
C THR A 204 30.42 -15.22 1.89
N GLU A 205 30.90 -15.07 3.13
CA GLU A 205 30.40 -14.25 4.22
C GLU A 205 30.24 -12.76 3.86
N SER A 206 29.26 -12.09 4.47
CA SER A 206 29.51 -10.82 5.16
C SER A 206 28.33 -10.41 6.03
N GLN A 207 28.69 -9.99 7.24
CA GLN A 207 27.85 -9.45 8.29
C GLN A 207 27.05 -8.24 7.78
N SER A 208 25.74 -8.18 8.03
CA SER A 208 25.05 -6.88 8.11
C SER A 208 23.86 -6.94 9.06
N ALA A 209 23.84 -5.96 9.95
CA ALA A 209 22.76 -5.68 10.88
C ALA A 209 21.43 -5.47 10.14
N LEU A 210 20.32 -5.72 10.85
CA LEU A 210 18.95 -5.39 10.49
C LEU A 210 18.81 -3.90 10.08
N ILE A 211 19.12 -3.58 8.83
CA ILE A 211 18.72 -2.33 8.19
C ILE A 211 17.29 -2.56 7.71
N ARG A 212 16.32 -2.18 8.55
CA ARG A 212 14.92 -2.01 8.13
C ARG A 212 14.92 -1.09 6.90
N GLY A 213 14.51 -1.65 5.76
CA GLY A 213 14.33 -0.91 4.52
C GLY A 213 13.17 0.11 4.59
N PRO A 214 12.64 0.55 3.43
CA PRO A 214 11.79 1.73 3.29
C PRO A 214 10.60 1.73 4.22
N ALA A 215 9.94 2.88 4.35
CA ALA A 215 8.62 3.06 4.96
C ALA A 215 7.55 2.18 4.28
N GLN A 216 7.72 0.86 4.38
CA GLN A 216 6.76 -0.14 4.04
C GLN A 216 5.65 0.03 5.04
N GLU A 217 4.43 0.01 4.51
CA GLU A 217 3.26 -0.39 5.26
C GLU A 217 3.69 -1.45 6.27
N LYS A 218 3.47 -1.21 7.57
CA LYS A 218 3.89 -2.17 8.59
C LYS A 218 2.95 -3.37 8.47
N VAL A 219 3.26 -4.25 7.53
CA VAL A 219 2.61 -5.53 7.32
C VAL A 219 3.18 -6.46 8.37
N ILE A 220 2.32 -6.97 9.21
CA ILE A 220 2.65 -7.92 10.27
C ILE A 220 1.87 -9.17 9.95
N GLU A 221 2.57 -10.27 9.73
CA GLU A 221 1.98 -11.52 9.27
C GLU A 221 2.15 -12.60 10.32
N ASN A 222 1.24 -13.57 10.29
CA ASN A 222 1.29 -14.81 11.06
C ASN A 222 1.24 -14.59 12.58
N ALA A 223 0.02 -14.47 13.11
CA ALA A 223 -0.23 -14.29 14.54
C ALA A 223 0.07 -15.57 15.35
N SER A 224 0.39 -15.39 16.63
CA SER A 224 0.53 -16.50 17.57
C SER A 224 -0.83 -17.19 17.78
N LEU A 225 -0.85 -18.51 17.96
CA LEU A 225 -2.10 -19.24 18.23
C LEU A 225 -2.71 -18.81 19.57
N GLU A 226 -1.88 -18.52 20.57
CA GLU A 226 -2.32 -18.00 21.87
C GLU A 226 -2.92 -16.60 21.73
N GLY A 227 -2.28 -15.72 20.97
CA GLY A 227 -2.78 -14.37 20.71
C GLY A 227 -4.12 -14.36 20.00
N VAL A 228 -4.31 -15.24 19.01
CA VAL A 228 -5.61 -15.44 18.35
C VAL A 228 -6.69 -15.85 19.35
N ALA A 229 -6.38 -16.78 20.26
CA ALA A 229 -7.32 -17.21 21.31
C ALA A 229 -7.65 -16.13 22.36
N LYS A 230 -6.83 -15.07 22.48
CA LYS A 230 -7.12 -13.90 23.33
C LYS A 230 -8.04 -12.87 22.66
N VAL A 231 -8.14 -12.91 21.34
CA VAL A 231 -8.87 -11.90 20.54
C VAL A 231 -10.18 -12.47 20.00
N PHE A 232 -10.19 -13.75 19.63
CA PHE A 232 -11.31 -14.38 18.97
C PHE A 232 -11.86 -15.55 19.78
N ASP A 233 -13.16 -15.78 19.64
CA ASP A 233 -13.79 -16.97 20.18
C ASP A 233 -13.28 -18.24 19.50
N LYS A 234 -13.47 -19.37 20.21
CA LYS A 234 -12.99 -20.70 19.77
C LYS A 234 -13.42 -21.06 18.35
N ASN A 235 -14.64 -20.68 17.94
CA ASN A 235 -15.17 -20.97 16.61
C ASN A 235 -14.34 -20.31 15.50
N ILE A 236 -13.91 -19.05 15.69
CA ILE A 236 -13.06 -18.37 14.71
C ILE A 236 -11.62 -18.88 14.78
N CYS A 237 -11.12 -19.19 15.98
CA CYS A 237 -9.77 -19.74 16.16
C CYS A 237 -9.52 -21.01 15.35
N VAL A 238 -10.53 -21.87 15.21
CA VAL A 238 -10.41 -23.12 14.42
C VAL A 238 -10.60 -22.89 12.92
N ALA A 239 -11.36 -21.87 12.53
CA ALA A 239 -11.62 -21.52 11.14
C ALA A 239 -10.42 -20.84 10.45
N ILE A 240 -9.58 -20.13 11.21
CA ILE A 240 -8.38 -19.48 10.67
C ILE A 240 -7.33 -20.53 10.27
N ARG A 241 -6.84 -20.41 9.05
CA ARG A 241 -5.79 -21.28 8.49
C ARG A 241 -4.52 -21.21 9.34
N ARG A 242 -3.92 -22.37 9.60
CA ARG A 242 -2.61 -22.45 10.25
C ARG A 242 -1.52 -22.59 9.20
N VAL A 243 -0.41 -21.89 9.41
CA VAL A 243 0.77 -21.91 8.54
C VAL A 243 2.00 -22.28 9.35
N GLN A 244 2.90 -23.04 8.72
CA GLN A 244 4.20 -23.35 9.30
C GLN A 244 5.15 -22.19 9.01
N VAL A 245 5.72 -21.62 10.06
CA VAL A 245 6.71 -20.54 9.97
C VAL A 245 8.01 -21.05 10.56
N GLN A 246 9.07 -21.01 9.75
CA GLN A 246 10.42 -21.32 10.18
C GLN A 246 11.07 -20.04 10.72
N THR A 247 11.54 -20.07 11.97
CA THR A 247 12.32 -18.95 12.53
C THR A 247 13.81 -19.16 12.27
N ASP A 248 14.47 -18.11 11.78
CA ASP A 248 15.88 -18.13 11.39
C ASP A 248 16.82 -18.49 12.54
N SER A 249 16.44 -18.19 13.79
CA SER A 249 17.27 -18.41 14.97
C SER A 249 17.51 -19.88 15.28
N ASP A 250 16.49 -20.74 15.12
CA ASP A 250 16.52 -22.08 15.75
C ASP A 250 16.21 -23.22 14.78
N ARG A 251 15.90 -22.93 13.51
CA ARG A 251 15.33 -23.91 12.55
C ARG A 251 14.08 -24.63 13.09
N ILE A 252 13.45 -24.08 14.13
CA ILE A 252 12.23 -24.61 14.72
C ILE A 252 11.06 -24.16 13.85
N THR A 253 10.32 -25.13 13.32
CA THR A 253 9.06 -24.87 12.64
C THR A 253 7.98 -24.73 13.70
N SER A 254 7.34 -23.55 13.76
CA SER A 254 6.21 -23.29 14.63
C SER A 254 4.93 -23.10 13.80
N TRP A 255 3.80 -23.53 14.34
CA TRP A 255 2.49 -23.25 13.75
C TRP A 255 2.01 -21.88 14.19
N LYS A 256 1.63 -21.06 13.23
CA LYS A 256 1.03 -19.74 13.44
C LYS A 256 -0.31 -19.65 12.73
N ALA A 257 -1.16 -18.73 13.16
CA ALA A 257 -2.42 -18.43 12.48
C ALA A 257 -2.17 -17.45 11.33
N SER A 258 -2.78 -17.70 10.18
CA SER A 258 -2.68 -16.87 8.98
C SER A 258 -3.54 -15.61 9.13
N VAL A 259 -3.05 -14.70 9.97
CA VAL A 259 -3.61 -13.39 10.26
C VAL A 259 -2.58 -12.34 9.87
N THR A 260 -3.02 -11.38 9.06
CA THR A 260 -2.19 -10.27 8.62
C THR A 260 -2.80 -8.97 9.10
N MET A 261 -1.99 -8.10 9.69
CA MET A 261 -2.39 -6.73 10.04
C MET A 261 -1.54 -5.73 9.28
N VAL A 262 -2.21 -4.70 8.78
CA VAL A 262 -1.62 -3.66 7.96
C VAL A 262 -2.04 -2.31 8.52
N PHE A 263 -1.06 -1.46 8.81
CA PHE A 263 -1.27 -0.09 9.29
C PHE A 263 -0.80 0.88 8.22
N PRO A 264 -1.70 1.42 7.38
CA PRO A 264 -1.34 2.41 6.39
C PRO A 264 -0.76 3.64 7.07
N LEU A 265 0.45 4.04 6.68
CA LEU A 265 1.13 5.21 7.26
C LEU A 265 0.41 6.54 6.92
N TRP A 266 -0.49 6.52 5.93
CA TRP A 266 -0.97 7.70 5.22
C TRP A 266 -2.47 7.69 5.01
N GLY A 267 -3.22 7.94 6.09
CA GLY A 267 -4.62 8.39 6.04
C GLY A 267 -5.45 7.74 4.94
N GLY A 268 -5.37 6.41 4.83
CA GLY A 268 -6.15 5.65 3.86
C GLY A 268 -7.63 5.72 4.21
N PRO A 269 -8.52 5.13 3.38
CA PRO A 269 -9.90 4.96 3.80
C PRO A 269 -10.01 4.19 5.13
N VAL A 270 -9.00 3.39 5.48
CA VAL A 270 -8.89 2.60 6.70
C VAL A 270 -7.61 2.95 7.46
N ASP A 271 -7.68 2.95 8.80
CA ASP A 271 -6.53 3.18 9.69
C ASP A 271 -5.75 1.89 9.98
N CYS A 272 -6.47 0.77 10.02
CA CYS A 272 -5.93 -0.56 10.23
C CYS A 272 -6.76 -1.56 9.42
N LEU A 273 -6.08 -2.37 8.62
CA LEU A 273 -6.69 -3.49 7.90
C LEU A 273 -6.19 -4.79 8.53
N MET A 274 -7.09 -5.64 8.98
CA MET A 274 -6.80 -6.99 9.41
C MET A 274 -7.40 -7.99 8.43
N SER A 275 -6.62 -8.97 8.02
CA SER A 275 -7.02 -10.03 7.10
C SER A 275 -6.86 -11.40 7.77
N LEU A 276 -7.90 -12.22 7.71
CA LEU A 276 -7.92 -13.60 8.20
C LEU A 276 -8.04 -14.54 6.99
N ASP A 277 -7.07 -15.44 6.79
CA ASP A 277 -7.22 -16.53 5.83
C ASP A 277 -7.99 -17.68 6.49
N VAL A 278 -9.12 -18.04 5.91
CA VAL A 278 -10.10 -18.98 6.44
C VAL A 278 -10.03 -20.30 5.65
N CYS A 279 -10.04 -21.42 6.37
CA CYS A 279 -10.11 -22.76 5.82
C CYS A 279 -11.39 -22.99 5.01
N GLU A 280 -11.30 -23.74 3.92
CA GLU A 280 -12.44 -24.06 3.04
C GLU A 280 -13.62 -24.68 3.79
N SER A 281 -13.34 -25.54 4.78
CA SER A 281 -14.34 -26.21 5.63
C SER A 281 -15.29 -25.25 6.35
N ASP A 282 -14.85 -24.02 6.61
CA ASP A 282 -15.57 -23.06 7.45
C ASP A 282 -16.16 -21.90 6.64
N VAL A 283 -15.86 -21.81 5.34
CA VAL A 283 -16.30 -20.71 4.47
C VAL A 283 -17.83 -20.63 4.39
N GLU A 284 -18.51 -21.75 4.13
CA GLU A 284 -19.98 -21.78 4.02
C GLU A 284 -20.65 -21.31 5.31
N HIS A 285 -20.15 -21.79 6.46
CA HIS A 285 -20.70 -21.44 7.76
C HIS A 285 -20.51 -19.95 8.07
N LEU A 286 -19.31 -19.41 7.83
CA LEU A 286 -19.03 -17.99 8.07
C LEU A 286 -19.76 -17.07 7.07
N ALA A 287 -19.90 -17.48 5.80
CA ALA A 287 -20.67 -16.74 4.81
C ALA A 287 -22.14 -16.62 5.23
N MET A 288 -22.72 -17.71 5.75
CA MET A 288 -24.07 -17.71 6.31
C MET A 288 -24.17 -16.77 7.51
N LEU A 289 -23.27 -16.91 8.50
CA LEU A 289 -23.36 -16.12 9.74
C LEU A 289 -23.15 -14.61 9.53
N LEU A 290 -22.26 -14.22 8.62
CA LEU A 290 -21.91 -12.82 8.40
C LEU A 290 -22.80 -12.13 7.36
N PHE A 291 -23.15 -12.82 6.28
CA PHE A 291 -23.79 -12.21 5.12
C PHE A 291 -25.19 -12.75 4.82
N ASP A 292 -25.69 -13.69 5.63
CA ASP A 292 -26.92 -14.44 5.35
C ASP A 292 -26.86 -15.14 3.97
N ALA A 293 -25.66 -15.57 3.55
CA ALA A 293 -25.40 -16.15 2.24
C ALA A 293 -25.19 -17.66 2.34
N GLN A 294 -26.02 -18.45 1.65
CA GLN A 294 -25.82 -19.90 1.56
C GLN A 294 -24.88 -20.20 0.40
N MET A 295 -23.89 -21.07 0.62
CA MET A 295 -22.95 -21.46 -0.43
C MET A 295 -23.11 -22.92 -0.78
N LYS A 296 -23.13 -23.23 -2.08
CA LYS A 296 -23.11 -24.60 -2.57
C LYS A 296 -22.09 -24.72 -3.71
N TRP A 297 -21.41 -25.85 -3.76
CA TRP A 297 -20.58 -26.22 -4.89
C TRP A 297 -21.38 -27.13 -5.82
N VAL A 298 -21.48 -26.74 -7.08
CA VAL A 298 -22.12 -27.54 -8.13
C VAL A 298 -21.19 -27.56 -9.33
N GLU A 299 -20.70 -28.74 -9.72
CA GLU A 299 -19.90 -28.92 -10.94
C GLU A 299 -18.72 -27.93 -11.06
N GLN A 300 -17.97 -27.74 -9.96
CA GLN A 300 -16.82 -26.81 -9.86
C GLN A 300 -17.18 -25.31 -9.87
N VAL A 301 -18.47 -24.98 -9.89
CA VAL A 301 -18.96 -23.61 -9.82
C VAL A 301 -19.53 -23.33 -8.44
N ARG A 302 -19.32 -22.10 -7.95
CA ARG A 302 -19.89 -21.64 -6.68
C ARG A 302 -21.27 -21.04 -6.92
N HIS A 303 -22.24 -21.57 -6.22
CA HIS A 303 -23.59 -21.04 -6.14
C HIS A 303 -23.73 -20.33 -4.81
N ILE A 304 -23.92 -19.02 -4.84
CA ILE A 304 -24.17 -18.20 -3.66
C ILE A 304 -25.64 -17.82 -3.68
N VAL A 305 -26.43 -18.39 -2.77
CA VAL A 305 -27.84 -18.06 -2.59
C VAL A 305 -27.92 -16.95 -1.54
N LEU A 306 -28.30 -15.76 -2.00
CA LEU A 306 -28.57 -14.60 -1.15
C LEU A 306 -30.01 -14.63 -0.66
N ASN A 307 -30.34 -13.70 0.24
CA ASN A 307 -31.72 -13.46 0.69
C ASN A 307 -32.66 -13.30 -0.53
N GLU A 308 -33.90 -13.75 -0.38
CA GLU A 308 -34.95 -13.71 -1.42
C GLU A 308 -34.74 -14.70 -2.59
N GLY A 309 -33.81 -15.65 -2.45
CA GLY A 309 -33.62 -16.75 -3.40
C GLY A 309 -32.75 -16.41 -4.61
N ILE A 310 -32.19 -15.20 -4.66
CA ILE A 310 -31.25 -14.80 -5.71
C ILE A 310 -30.01 -15.69 -5.63
N THR A 311 -29.71 -16.41 -6.72
CA THR A 311 -28.53 -17.27 -6.81
C THR A 311 -27.51 -16.65 -7.76
N LEU A 312 -26.32 -16.36 -7.24
CA LEU A 312 -25.17 -15.95 -8.03
C LEU A 312 -24.32 -17.18 -8.36
N ILE A 313 -24.07 -17.39 -9.66
CA ILE A 313 -23.26 -18.49 -10.18
C ILE A 313 -21.91 -17.90 -10.61
N ILE A 314 -20.84 -18.29 -9.92
CA ILE A 314 -19.52 -17.68 -10.08
C ILE A 314 -18.52 -18.71 -10.61
N PRO A 315 -18.27 -18.76 -11.92
CA PRO A 315 -17.35 -19.73 -12.52
C PRO A 315 -15.90 -19.31 -12.29
N ASN A 316 -15.11 -20.15 -11.62
CA ASN A 316 -13.65 -20.03 -11.49
C ASN A 316 -13.13 -18.64 -11.05
N SER A 317 -13.97 -17.83 -10.41
CA SER A 317 -13.68 -16.42 -10.12
C SER A 317 -13.78 -16.14 -8.62
N GLU A 318 -13.05 -15.11 -8.20
CA GLU A 318 -13.16 -14.55 -6.87
C GLU A 318 -14.46 -13.75 -6.75
N ALA A 319 -15.09 -13.83 -5.59
CA ALA A 319 -16.30 -13.08 -5.27
C ALA A 319 -16.09 -12.35 -3.96
N THR A 320 -16.59 -11.12 -3.84
CA THR A 320 -16.51 -10.36 -2.59
C THR A 320 -17.89 -10.16 -2.01
N LEU A 321 -18.11 -10.64 -0.79
CA LEU A 321 -19.29 -10.37 0.01
C LEU A 321 -19.01 -9.16 0.92
N LYS A 322 -19.96 -8.23 1.02
CA LYS A 322 -19.90 -7.02 1.85
C LYS A 322 -21.26 -6.73 2.46
N GLY A 323 -21.30 -5.89 3.49
CA GLY A 323 -22.56 -5.43 4.09
C GLY A 323 -23.03 -6.33 5.23
N VAL A 324 -22.28 -6.32 6.33
CA VAL A 324 -22.53 -7.12 7.53
C VAL A 324 -23.36 -6.33 8.55
N ARG A 325 -24.22 -7.01 9.30
CA ARG A 325 -25.00 -6.45 10.41
C ARG A 325 -24.18 -6.43 11.70
N ASP A 326 -24.37 -5.41 12.55
CA ASP A 326 -23.64 -5.26 13.80
C ASP A 326 -23.79 -6.48 14.72
N GLU A 327 -24.98 -7.07 14.79
CA GLU A 327 -25.25 -8.27 15.61
C GLU A 327 -24.47 -9.49 15.09
N ALA A 328 -24.29 -9.60 13.77
CA ALA A 328 -23.50 -10.67 13.17
C ALA A 328 -22.00 -10.49 13.46
N ILE A 329 -21.50 -9.25 13.45
CA ILE A 329 -20.09 -8.96 13.83
C ILE A 329 -19.84 -9.36 15.27
N ILE A 330 -20.70 -8.94 16.20
CA ILE A 330 -20.56 -9.27 17.63
C ILE A 330 -20.63 -10.78 17.83
N LYS A 331 -21.58 -11.45 17.18
CA LYS A 331 -21.76 -12.91 17.31
C LYS A 331 -20.56 -13.70 16.78
N VAL A 332 -19.93 -13.24 15.70
CA VAL A 332 -18.85 -13.98 15.02
C VAL A 332 -17.49 -13.63 15.59
N PHE A 333 -17.19 -12.33 15.77
CA PHE A 333 -15.86 -11.85 16.15
C PHE A 333 -15.76 -11.34 17.59
N GLY A 334 -16.88 -11.23 18.31
CA GLY A 334 -16.91 -10.70 19.67
C GLY A 334 -16.98 -9.17 19.72
N SER A 335 -17.20 -8.66 20.94
CA SER A 335 -17.36 -7.22 21.19
C SER A 335 -16.09 -6.41 20.97
N ASP A 336 -14.90 -6.98 21.24
CA ASP A 336 -13.63 -6.30 21.08
C ASP A 336 -13.39 -5.87 19.63
N ILE A 337 -13.60 -6.79 18.68
CA ILE A 337 -13.50 -6.52 17.25
C ILE A 337 -14.59 -5.57 16.78
N TYR A 338 -15.83 -5.75 17.26
CA TYR A 338 -16.93 -4.83 16.96
C TYR A 338 -16.62 -3.38 17.38
N ASN A 339 -16.11 -3.18 18.59
CA ASN A 339 -15.72 -1.87 19.09
C ASN A 339 -14.59 -1.26 18.25
N ALA A 340 -13.59 -2.06 17.88
CA ALA A 340 -12.51 -1.62 16.98
C ALA A 340 -13.04 -1.21 15.60
N ILE A 341 -14.05 -1.90 15.06
CA ILE A 341 -14.72 -1.51 13.80
C ILE A 341 -15.49 -0.20 13.98
N ASN A 342 -16.20 0.00 15.09
CA ASN A 342 -16.93 1.25 15.34
C ASN A 342 -16.02 2.48 15.44
N GLU A 343 -14.75 2.30 15.81
CA GLU A 343 -13.76 3.37 15.81
C GLU A 343 -13.23 3.71 14.40
N SER A 344 -13.40 2.82 13.42
CA SER A 344 -12.95 2.99 12.04
C SER A 344 -13.55 4.25 11.38
N PRO A 345 -12.76 5.04 10.64
CA PRO A 345 -13.27 6.16 9.84
C PRO A 345 -14.34 5.75 8.83
N VAL A 346 -14.26 4.53 8.29
CA VAL A 346 -15.26 3.97 7.37
C VAL A 346 -16.60 3.82 8.09
N ARG A 347 -16.61 3.12 9.24
CA ARG A 347 -17.85 2.87 10.00
C ARG A 347 -18.50 4.17 10.46
N LYS A 348 -17.70 5.11 10.98
CA LYS A 348 -18.19 6.44 11.39
C LYS A 348 -18.88 7.18 10.24
N ARG A 349 -18.36 7.06 9.01
CA ARG A 349 -18.99 7.64 7.82
C ARG A 349 -20.30 6.94 7.47
N GLU A 350 -20.30 5.62 7.43
CA GLU A 350 -21.50 4.82 7.16
C GLU A 350 -22.64 5.14 8.14
N CYS A 351 -22.34 5.30 9.43
CA CYS A 351 -23.32 5.69 10.43
C CYS A 351 -23.91 7.09 10.15
N LYS A 352 -23.08 8.07 9.73
CA LYS A 352 -23.54 9.40 9.32
C LYS A 352 -24.42 9.35 8.07
N GLU A 353 -24.18 8.39 7.19
CA GLU A 353 -24.98 8.11 6.00
C GLU A 353 -26.26 7.31 6.29
N GLY A 354 -26.51 6.93 7.55
CA GLY A 354 -27.67 6.12 7.95
C GLY A 354 -27.58 4.65 7.51
N LYS A 355 -26.38 4.13 7.21
CA LYS A 355 -26.21 2.73 6.80
C LYS A 355 -26.24 1.78 8.00
N HIS A 356 -27.22 0.89 7.99
CA HIS A 356 -27.37 -0.15 9.01
C HIS A 356 -26.48 -1.38 8.80
N ARG A 357 -25.90 -1.54 7.60
CA ARG A 357 -24.93 -2.59 7.27
C ARG A 357 -23.60 -1.96 6.95
N THR A 358 -22.52 -2.57 7.45
CA THR A 358 -21.16 -2.04 7.26
C THR A 358 -20.39 -2.81 6.21
N GLU A 359 -19.61 -2.08 5.40
CA GLU A 359 -18.59 -2.63 4.51
C GLU A 359 -17.22 -2.78 5.19
N CYS A 360 -17.10 -2.42 6.48
CA CYS A 360 -15.87 -2.63 7.25
C CYS A 360 -15.51 -4.11 7.41
N VAL A 361 -16.47 -5.00 7.18
CA VAL A 361 -16.27 -6.45 7.10
C VAL A 361 -16.56 -6.89 5.67
N SER A 362 -15.61 -7.59 5.07
CA SER A 362 -15.79 -8.20 3.76
C SER A 362 -15.17 -9.59 3.70
N MET A 363 -15.68 -10.44 2.83
CA MET A 363 -15.16 -11.78 2.61
C MET A 363 -14.88 -11.97 1.13
N ILE A 364 -13.63 -12.27 0.79
CA ILE A 364 -13.20 -12.60 -0.57
C ILE A 364 -13.12 -14.12 -0.67
N LEU A 365 -14.01 -14.70 -1.46
CA LEU A 365 -14.07 -16.13 -1.71
C LEU A 365 -12.95 -16.52 -2.68
N THR A 366 -12.05 -17.41 -2.27
CA THR A 366 -10.89 -17.86 -3.07
C THR A 366 -10.99 -19.36 -3.35
N LYS A 367 -10.23 -19.91 -4.31
CA LYS A 367 -10.31 -21.34 -4.66
C LYS A 367 -10.19 -22.28 -3.46
N ASN A 368 -9.34 -21.96 -2.48
CA ASN A 368 -8.98 -22.85 -1.37
C ASN A 368 -9.50 -22.38 0.00
N GLY A 369 -10.48 -21.47 0.00
CA GLY A 369 -11.02 -20.90 1.23
C GLY A 369 -11.62 -19.52 1.04
N ALA A 370 -11.37 -18.64 2.00
CA ALA A 370 -11.75 -17.23 1.91
C ALA A 370 -10.76 -16.34 2.66
N ILE A 371 -10.74 -15.06 2.33
CA ILE A 371 -10.04 -14.02 3.10
C ILE A 371 -11.10 -13.10 3.68
N ILE A 372 -11.18 -13.02 5.01
CA ILE A 372 -12.04 -12.05 5.70
C ILE A 372 -11.20 -10.82 6.02
N ASN A 373 -11.64 -9.65 5.55
CA ASN A 373 -11.00 -8.38 5.82
C ASN A 373 -11.84 -7.55 6.80
N LEU A 374 -11.19 -7.00 7.81
CA LEU A 374 -11.74 -6.15 8.86
C LEU A 374 -11.06 -4.78 8.81
N SER A 375 -11.85 -3.71 8.74
CA SER A 375 -11.38 -2.33 8.81
C SER A 375 -11.56 -1.80 10.23
N LEU A 376 -10.45 -1.58 10.94
CA LEU A 376 -10.42 -1.22 12.35
C LEU A 376 -9.94 0.23 12.53
N GLY A 377 -10.34 0.87 13.64
CA GLY A 377 -9.73 2.11 14.10
C GLY A 377 -8.28 1.90 14.54
N LEU A 378 -7.46 2.96 14.46
CA LEU A 378 -6.03 2.88 14.74
C LEU A 378 -5.72 2.37 16.15
N ASP A 379 -6.30 3.01 17.18
CA ASP A 379 -5.91 2.80 18.57
C ASP A 379 -6.26 1.37 19.02
N ARG A 380 -7.51 0.93 18.82
CA ARG A 380 -7.90 -0.48 19.06
C ARG A 380 -7.20 -1.47 18.15
N GLY A 381 -6.91 -1.11 16.90
CA GLY A 381 -6.11 -1.93 16.01
C GLY A 381 -4.71 -2.23 16.59
N LEU A 382 -4.07 -1.24 17.21
CA LEU A 382 -2.78 -1.41 17.89
C LEU A 382 -2.90 -2.32 19.12
N GLU A 383 -3.93 -2.15 19.94
CA GLU A 383 -4.18 -3.04 21.08
C GLU A 383 -4.40 -4.50 20.65
N ILE A 384 -5.18 -4.71 19.59
CA ILE A 384 -5.42 -6.05 19.05
C ILE A 384 -4.14 -6.65 18.48
N ARG A 385 -3.33 -5.88 17.77
CA ARG A 385 -2.00 -6.30 17.30
C ARG A 385 -1.15 -6.79 18.48
N ASP A 386 -1.12 -6.03 19.56
CA ASP A 386 -0.30 -6.37 20.73
C ASP A 386 -0.79 -7.65 21.42
N LYS A 387 -2.08 -7.99 21.32
CA LYS A 387 -2.62 -9.30 21.74
C LYS A 387 -2.25 -10.42 20.77
N LEU A 388 -2.32 -10.20 19.45
CA LEU A 388 -2.13 -11.23 18.42
C LEU A 388 -0.67 -11.68 18.25
N TYR A 389 0.27 -10.75 18.33
CA TYR A 389 1.68 -10.97 17.99
C TYR A 389 2.60 -10.97 19.21
N THR A 390 2.11 -11.47 20.35
CA THR A 390 2.90 -11.74 21.56
C THR A 390 3.88 -12.89 21.41
#